data_AF-A0A661LS90-F1
#
_entry.id   AF-A0A661LS90-F1
#
_cell.length_a   1.000
_cell.length_b   1.000
_cell.length_c   1.000
_cell.angle_alpha   90.00
_cell.angle_beta   90.00
_cell.angle_gamma   90.00
#
_symmetry.space_group_name_H-M   'P 1'
#
loop_
_entity.id
_entity.type
_entity.pdbx_description
1 polymer ?
#
loop_
_entity_poly.entity_id
_entity_poly.type
_entity_poly.pdbx_seq_one_letter_code
_entity_poly.pdbx_strand_id
1 'polypeptide(L)'
;MGLPRGCLEDVVELLRDLKIKPDIVDKRLVGNPIKLNFIGTLRPDQKEAAIAMLSHDIGVLSATTAFGKTVVASYMIAERGVNTLILVHRRQLLDQWIDRLSRFLDIDPKKIGQIGGGKWNQLREVDVAIIQNLSKKGVVDNIVGFYGQLVVDECHHISARSFEIVARQCPAKYVTGLSATVTRKDGHHPIIFMQCGPVRYQVDERKQATERPFKHRVIVRNTRFQLDAPVNKDDFSIHEIYSALINDEKRNDMIINDVITAVDRNRSPILLTERKEHLTLLAERLSTF
;
A
#
# COMPACT_ATOMS: atom_id res chain seq x y z
N MET A 1 27.68 -5.87 12.83
CA MET A 1 26.81 -5.34 11.76
C MET A 1 25.38 -5.75 12.05
N GLY A 2 24.42 -4.83 11.98
CA GLY A 2 22.99 -5.19 11.98
C GLY A 2 22.54 -5.39 10.55
N LEU A 3 22.06 -6.58 10.21
CA LEU A 3 21.51 -6.89 8.89
C LEU A 3 19.99 -6.66 8.91
N PRO A 4 19.40 -6.14 7.81
CA PRO A 4 17.95 -6.11 7.69
C PRO A 4 17.35 -7.51 7.79
N ARG A 5 16.23 -7.65 8.52
CA ARG A 5 15.62 -8.96 8.82
C ARG A 5 15.27 -9.76 7.57
N GLY A 6 14.91 -9.07 6.48
CA GLY A 6 14.53 -9.67 5.22
C GLY A 6 15.67 -10.34 4.46
N CYS A 7 16.92 -10.03 4.81
CA CYS A 7 18.11 -10.63 4.20
C CYS A 7 18.59 -11.89 4.94
N LEU A 8 17.88 -12.33 6.00
CA LEU A 8 18.33 -13.45 6.83
C LEU A 8 18.46 -14.75 6.02
N GLU A 9 17.49 -15.06 5.17
CA GLU A 9 17.50 -16.27 4.33
C GLU A 9 18.72 -16.27 3.39
N ASP A 10 18.91 -15.19 2.63
CA ASP A 10 20.04 -15.03 1.71
C ASP A 10 21.41 -15.13 2.42
N VAL A 11 21.52 -14.53 3.61
CA VAL A 11 22.77 -14.57 4.40
C VAL A 11 23.04 -15.97 4.93
N VAL A 12 22.02 -16.67 5.43
CA VAL A 12 22.16 -18.05 5.90
C VAL A 12 22.52 -18.99 4.75
N GLU A 13 21.93 -18.78 3.57
CA GLU A 13 22.27 -19.53 2.36
C GLU A 13 23.72 -19.27 1.92
N LEU A 14 24.13 -18.01 1.84
CA LEU A 14 25.52 -17.64 1.52
C LEU A 14 26.53 -18.25 2.49
N LEU A 15 26.27 -18.19 3.81
CA LEU A 15 27.15 -18.80 4.81
C LEU A 15 27.22 -20.32 4.64
N ARG A 16 26.10 -20.97 4.33
CA ARG A 16 26.05 -22.41 4.06
C ARG A 16 26.87 -22.79 2.83
N ASP A 17 26.78 -22.04 1.74
CA ASP A 17 27.57 -22.26 0.52
C ASP A 17 29.08 -22.14 0.78
N LEU A 18 29.45 -21.23 1.68
CA LEU A 18 30.81 -21.07 2.17
C LEU A 18 31.21 -22.08 3.26
N LYS A 19 30.33 -23.03 3.60
CA LYS A 19 30.52 -24.05 4.64
C LYS A 19 30.75 -23.47 6.05
N ILE A 20 30.21 -22.28 6.31
CA ILE A 20 30.23 -21.61 7.61
C ILE A 20 28.91 -21.92 8.32
N LYS A 21 28.97 -22.46 9.55
CA LYS A 21 27.78 -22.68 10.37
C LYS A 21 27.45 -21.42 11.17
N PRO A 22 26.34 -20.73 10.91
CA PRO A 22 25.94 -19.56 11.70
C PRO A 22 25.45 -19.98 13.08
N ASP A 23 25.83 -19.20 14.10
CA ASP A 23 25.17 -19.20 15.41
C ASP A 23 24.16 -18.05 15.45
N ILE A 24 22.89 -18.36 15.64
CA ILE A 24 21.78 -17.40 15.51
C ILE A 24 21.13 -17.18 16.87
N VAL A 25 21.27 -15.96 17.39
CA VAL A 25 20.53 -15.50 18.58
C VAL A 25 19.35 -14.65 18.12
N ASP A 26 18.14 -15.24 18.16
CA ASP A 26 16.92 -14.55 17.76
C ASP A 26 16.47 -13.55 18.84
N LYS A 27 16.54 -12.25 18.52
CA LYS A 27 16.11 -11.15 19.40
C LYS A 27 14.75 -10.55 18.97
N ARG A 28 14.06 -11.18 18.04
CA ARG A 28 12.74 -10.71 17.59
C ARG A 28 11.71 -10.89 18.69
N LEU A 29 10.71 -10.00 18.72
CA LEU A 29 9.61 -10.06 19.65
C LEU A 29 8.52 -10.96 19.09
N VAL A 30 8.21 -12.06 19.77
CA VAL A 30 7.08 -12.95 19.43
C VAL A 30 5.71 -12.31 19.70
N GLY A 31 5.66 -11.33 20.60
CA GLY A 31 4.45 -10.62 21.00
C GLY A 31 3.70 -11.26 22.14
N ASN A 32 2.65 -10.59 22.58
CA ASN A 32 1.72 -11.07 23.59
C ASN A 32 0.58 -11.84 22.89
N PRO A 33 0.23 -13.05 23.33
CA PRO A 33 -0.91 -13.77 22.80
C PRO A 33 -2.21 -12.98 22.98
N ILE A 34 -3.01 -12.92 21.91
CA ILE A 34 -4.36 -12.34 21.92
C ILE A 34 -5.34 -13.39 21.39
N LYS A 35 -6.52 -13.47 22.01
CA LYS A 35 -7.59 -14.35 21.54
C LYS A 35 -8.45 -13.58 20.55
N LEU A 36 -8.29 -13.88 19.27
CA LEU A 36 -8.98 -13.19 18.19
C LEU A 36 -9.42 -14.21 17.14
N ASN A 37 -10.71 -14.25 16.85
CA ASN A 37 -11.26 -15.16 15.84
C ASN A 37 -11.53 -14.41 14.54
N PHE A 38 -11.22 -15.03 13.41
CA PHE A 38 -11.68 -14.56 12.11
C PHE A 38 -13.12 -15.01 11.87
N ILE A 39 -14.03 -14.06 11.64
CA ILE A 39 -15.47 -14.30 11.47
C ILE A 39 -15.94 -14.26 10.01
N GLY A 40 -15.00 -14.11 9.07
CA GLY A 40 -15.28 -14.15 7.63
C GLY A 40 -15.09 -15.54 7.01
N THR A 41 -15.27 -15.60 5.68
CA THR A 41 -14.86 -16.75 4.87
C THR A 41 -13.95 -16.25 3.76
N LEU A 42 -12.72 -16.77 3.70
CA LEU A 42 -11.81 -16.48 2.61
C LEU A 42 -12.29 -17.16 1.33
N ARG A 43 -12.18 -16.45 0.20
CA ARG A 43 -12.29 -17.08 -1.12
C ARG A 43 -11.11 -18.04 -1.36
N PRO A 44 -11.22 -19.00 -2.29
CA PRO A 44 -10.15 -19.95 -2.57
C PRO A 44 -8.80 -19.29 -2.89
N ASP A 45 -8.80 -18.26 -3.75
CA ASP A 45 -7.62 -17.46 -4.12
C ASP A 45 -6.98 -16.75 -2.91
N GLN A 46 -7.82 -16.25 -2.00
CA GLN A 46 -7.38 -15.62 -0.76
C GLN A 46 -6.81 -16.62 0.24
N LYS A 47 -7.37 -17.83 0.30
CA LYS A 47 -6.91 -18.91 1.18
C LYS A 47 -5.53 -19.41 0.76
N GLU A 48 -5.29 -19.59 -0.54
CA GLU A 48 -3.97 -19.92 -1.09
C GLU A 48 -2.93 -18.86 -0.69
N ALA A 49 -3.27 -17.58 -0.86
CA ALA A 49 -2.41 -16.48 -0.46
C ALA A 49 -2.12 -16.48 1.05
N ALA A 50 -3.15 -16.69 1.89
CA ALA A 50 -2.99 -16.73 3.34
C ALA A 50 -2.05 -17.88 3.78
N ILE A 51 -2.23 -19.08 3.22
CA ILE A 51 -1.38 -20.24 3.52
C ILE A 51 0.08 -19.98 3.12
N ALA A 52 0.31 -19.49 1.90
CA ALA A 52 1.65 -19.15 1.41
C ALA A 52 2.34 -18.06 2.23
N MET A 53 1.58 -17.11 2.79
CA MET A 53 2.13 -16.09 3.66
C MET A 53 2.39 -16.63 5.09
N LEU A 54 1.50 -17.44 5.65
CA LEU A 54 1.60 -17.97 7.02
C LEU A 54 2.70 -19.03 7.18
N SER A 55 3.17 -19.66 6.10
CA SER A 55 4.33 -20.56 6.14
C SER A 55 5.65 -19.85 6.44
N HIS A 56 5.67 -18.50 6.42
CA HIS A 56 6.85 -17.70 6.71
C HIS A 56 6.59 -16.68 7.81
N ASP A 57 7.62 -16.39 8.61
CA ASP A 57 7.55 -15.31 9.60
C ASP A 57 7.39 -13.94 8.91
N ILE A 58 8.07 -13.76 7.79
CA ILE A 58 8.10 -12.50 7.03
C ILE A 58 7.81 -12.74 5.54
N GLY A 59 7.10 -11.80 4.93
CA GLY A 59 6.85 -11.81 3.49
C GLY A 59 6.02 -10.65 2.98
N VAL A 60 5.99 -10.52 1.65
CA VAL A 60 5.13 -9.57 0.93
C VAL A 60 4.05 -10.31 0.14
N LEU A 61 2.79 -9.88 0.33
CA LEU A 61 1.66 -10.21 -0.52
C LEU A 61 1.51 -9.13 -1.59
N SER A 62 1.85 -9.49 -2.83
CA SER A 62 1.72 -8.61 -4.00
C SER A 62 0.42 -8.92 -4.74
N ALA A 63 -0.62 -8.11 -4.54
CA ALA A 63 -1.93 -8.33 -5.16
C ALA A 63 -2.69 -7.02 -5.38
N THR A 64 -3.50 -6.94 -6.44
CA THR A 64 -4.26 -5.72 -6.76
C THR A 64 -5.22 -5.31 -5.63
N THR A 65 -5.69 -4.06 -5.64
CA THR A 65 -6.59 -3.53 -4.60
C THR A 65 -7.89 -4.33 -4.47
N ALA A 66 -8.40 -4.90 -5.56
CA ALA A 66 -9.63 -5.69 -5.57
C ALA A 66 -9.48 -7.12 -5.01
N PHE A 67 -8.24 -7.61 -4.79
CA PHE A 67 -8.00 -8.95 -4.26
C PHE A 67 -8.57 -9.14 -2.84
N GLY A 68 -8.63 -8.06 -2.05
CA GLY A 68 -8.99 -8.13 -0.63
C GLY A 68 -7.80 -8.41 0.27
N LYS A 69 -6.65 -7.75 0.03
CA LYS A 69 -5.43 -7.85 0.85
C LYS A 69 -5.72 -7.66 2.35
N THR A 70 -6.56 -6.69 2.70
CA THR A 70 -6.95 -6.42 4.09
C THR A 70 -7.70 -7.59 4.74
N VAL A 71 -8.51 -8.33 3.97
CA VAL A 71 -9.24 -9.51 4.46
C VAL A 71 -8.25 -10.65 4.73
N VAL A 72 -7.33 -10.90 3.81
CA VAL A 72 -6.25 -11.89 3.99
C VAL A 72 -5.38 -11.52 5.19
N ALA A 73 -5.01 -10.25 5.34
CA ALA A 73 -4.24 -9.78 6.48
C ALA A 73 -5.00 -9.91 7.80
N SER A 74 -6.31 -9.63 7.84
CA SER A 74 -7.15 -9.85 9.02
C SER A 74 -7.15 -11.33 9.42
N TYR A 75 -7.34 -12.23 8.45
CA TYR A 75 -7.20 -13.67 8.69
C TYR A 75 -5.83 -14.02 9.27
N MET A 76 -4.74 -13.52 8.68
CA MET A 76 -3.39 -13.76 9.19
C MET A 76 -3.17 -13.23 10.62
N ILE A 77 -3.76 -12.09 10.98
CA ILE A 77 -3.69 -11.54 12.34
C ILE A 77 -4.37 -12.49 13.34
N ALA A 78 -5.56 -13.02 13.00
CA ALA A 78 -6.25 -13.99 13.83
C ALA A 78 -5.45 -15.30 13.98
N GLU A 79 -4.93 -15.84 12.88
CA GLU A 79 -4.16 -17.09 12.88
C GLU A 79 -2.84 -16.98 13.66
N ARG A 80 -2.18 -15.82 13.60
CA ARG A 80 -0.97 -15.57 14.40
C ARG A 80 -1.30 -15.36 15.87
N GLY A 81 -2.46 -14.76 16.17
CA GLY A 81 -2.97 -14.63 17.54
C GLY A 81 -2.03 -13.87 18.48
N VAL A 82 -1.29 -12.89 17.97
CA VAL A 82 -0.39 -12.04 18.77
C VAL A 82 -0.67 -10.57 18.54
N ASN A 83 -0.28 -9.74 19.50
CA ASN A 83 -0.50 -8.32 19.38
C ASN A 83 0.17 -7.71 18.15
N THR A 84 -0.60 -6.90 17.42
CA THR A 84 -0.32 -6.48 16.05
C THR A 84 -0.34 -4.96 15.92
N LEU A 85 0.65 -4.42 15.22
CA LEU A 85 0.65 -3.05 14.72
C LEU A 85 0.43 -3.05 13.20
N ILE A 86 -0.56 -2.29 12.75
CA ILE A 86 -0.84 -2.06 11.33
C ILE A 86 -0.42 -0.65 10.97
N LEU A 87 0.53 -0.53 10.03
CA LEU A 87 1.01 0.75 9.51
C LEU A 87 0.30 1.10 8.20
N VAL A 88 -0.25 2.31 8.16
CA VAL A 88 -0.85 2.93 6.97
C VAL A 88 -0.24 4.31 6.74
N HIS A 89 -0.45 4.91 5.57
CA HIS A 89 0.14 6.21 5.22
C HIS A 89 -0.87 7.35 5.07
N ARG A 90 -2.18 7.07 5.19
CA ARG A 90 -3.29 8.04 5.05
C ARG A 90 -4.39 7.75 6.05
N ARG A 91 -5.09 8.80 6.49
CA ARG A 91 -6.23 8.71 7.40
C ARG A 91 -7.37 7.84 6.84
N GLN A 92 -7.68 7.97 5.56
CA GLN A 92 -8.73 7.15 4.93
C GLN A 92 -8.42 5.65 5.03
N LEU A 93 -7.16 5.25 4.85
CA LEU A 93 -6.75 3.86 5.01
C LEU A 93 -6.87 3.42 6.46
N LEU A 94 -6.50 4.27 7.42
CA LEU A 94 -6.69 3.99 8.84
C LEU A 94 -8.16 3.68 9.16
N ASP A 95 -9.07 4.55 8.71
CA ASP A 95 -10.51 4.39 8.96
C ASP A 95 -11.04 3.11 8.28
N GLN A 96 -10.58 2.81 7.06
CA GLN A 96 -10.90 1.56 6.36
C GLN A 96 -10.38 0.32 7.09
N TRP A 97 -9.18 0.35 7.65
CA TRP A 97 -8.63 -0.76 8.40
C TRP A 97 -9.42 -1.04 9.67
N ILE A 98 -9.77 -0.01 10.44
CA ILE A 98 -10.60 -0.17 11.64
C ILE A 98 -11.96 -0.80 11.28
N ASP A 99 -12.63 -0.31 10.24
CA ASP A 99 -13.88 -0.88 9.74
C ASP A 99 -13.72 -2.35 9.30
N ARG A 100 -12.64 -2.68 8.59
CA ARG A 100 -12.39 -4.04 8.12
C ARG A 100 -12.09 -5.01 9.24
N LEU A 101 -11.22 -4.64 10.18
CA LEU A 101 -10.91 -5.44 11.35
C LEU A 101 -12.19 -5.73 12.15
N SER A 102 -13.01 -4.71 12.40
CA SER A 102 -14.28 -4.87 13.14
C SER A 102 -15.31 -5.76 12.43
N ARG A 103 -15.21 -5.92 11.10
CA ARG A 103 -16.10 -6.78 10.30
C ARG A 103 -15.62 -8.22 10.20
N PHE A 104 -14.31 -8.43 10.22
CA PHE A 104 -13.70 -9.73 9.93
C PHE A 104 -13.08 -10.39 11.15
N LEU A 105 -12.97 -9.67 12.26
CA LEU A 105 -12.44 -10.16 13.52
C LEU A 105 -13.49 -9.99 14.62
N ASP A 106 -13.54 -10.95 15.53
CA ASP A 106 -14.38 -10.90 16.73
C ASP A 106 -13.81 -9.90 17.77
N ILE A 107 -13.84 -8.62 17.42
CA ILE A 107 -13.32 -7.51 18.23
C ILE A 107 -14.24 -6.30 18.14
N ASP A 108 -14.53 -5.70 19.29
CA ASP A 108 -15.24 -4.41 19.34
C ASP A 108 -14.35 -3.32 18.71
N PRO A 109 -14.86 -2.49 17.78
CA PRO A 109 -14.11 -1.36 17.23
C PRO A 109 -13.42 -0.47 18.28
N LYS A 110 -14.01 -0.34 19.49
CA LYS A 110 -13.44 0.44 20.60
C LYS A 110 -12.19 -0.19 21.21
N LYS A 111 -11.96 -1.48 20.97
CA LYS A 111 -10.77 -2.23 21.38
C LYS A 111 -9.67 -2.25 20.32
N ILE A 112 -9.89 -1.61 19.18
CA ILE A 112 -8.84 -1.38 18.17
C ILE A 112 -8.19 -0.04 18.49
N GLY A 113 -6.89 -0.04 18.80
CA GLY A 113 -6.18 1.22 19.05
C GLY A 113 -5.95 2.01 17.78
N GLN A 114 -5.87 3.33 17.95
CA GLN A 114 -5.76 4.28 16.84
C GLN A 114 -4.68 5.31 17.12
N ILE A 115 -3.71 5.43 16.21
CA ILE A 115 -2.62 6.40 16.26
C ILE A 115 -2.62 7.21 14.96
N GLY A 116 -3.13 8.43 15.02
CA GLY A 116 -3.35 9.26 13.84
C GLY A 116 -4.79 9.72 13.69
N GLY A 117 -5.03 10.61 12.73
CA GLY A 117 -6.36 11.21 12.52
C GLY A 117 -6.86 12.06 13.70
N GLY A 118 -5.95 12.58 14.53
CA GLY A 118 -6.25 13.37 15.73
C GLY A 118 -6.43 12.55 17.01
N LYS A 119 -6.24 11.22 16.95
CA LYS A 119 -6.31 10.33 18.11
C LYS A 119 -4.96 9.67 18.39
N TRP A 120 -4.71 9.42 19.67
CA TRP A 120 -3.56 8.68 20.16
C TRP A 120 -4.05 7.78 21.31
N ASN A 121 -4.69 6.67 20.94
CA ASN A 121 -5.26 5.71 21.87
C ASN A 121 -4.71 4.32 21.53
N GLN A 122 -3.47 4.04 21.92
CA GLN A 122 -2.92 2.70 21.79
C GLN A 122 -3.47 1.76 22.85
N LEU A 123 -3.84 0.54 22.43
CA LEU A 123 -4.32 -0.51 23.34
C LEU A 123 -3.35 -1.70 23.40
N ARG A 124 -2.39 -1.78 22.45
CA ARG A 124 -1.34 -2.80 22.38
C ARG A 124 -1.85 -4.23 22.19
N GLU A 125 -3.08 -4.38 21.68
CA GLU A 125 -3.64 -5.64 21.18
C GLU A 125 -3.63 -5.62 19.65
N VAL A 126 -4.53 -4.87 19.02
CA VAL A 126 -4.51 -4.60 17.59
C VAL A 126 -4.62 -3.09 17.40
N ASP A 127 -3.54 -2.46 16.94
CA ASP A 127 -3.48 -1.02 16.78
C ASP A 127 -3.24 -0.66 15.30
N VAL A 128 -3.95 0.37 14.81
CA VAL A 128 -3.76 0.93 13.47
C VAL A 128 -3.13 2.31 13.59
N ALA A 129 -2.01 2.52 12.89
CA ALA A 129 -1.20 3.72 13.00
C ALA A 129 -0.86 4.33 11.65
N ILE A 130 -0.99 5.65 11.55
CA ILE A 130 -0.41 6.42 10.46
C ILE A 130 1.10 6.50 10.71
N ILE A 131 1.90 5.96 9.80
CA ILE A 131 3.35 5.80 9.97
C ILE A 131 4.07 7.12 10.28
N GLN A 132 3.60 8.23 9.70
CA GLN A 132 4.16 9.57 9.94
C GLN A 132 3.94 10.07 11.37
N ASN A 133 2.94 9.54 12.09
CA ASN A 133 2.69 9.90 13.48
C ASN A 133 3.63 9.16 14.45
N LEU A 134 4.23 8.05 14.01
CA LEU A 134 5.16 7.24 14.79
C LEU A 134 6.62 7.71 14.67
N SER A 135 6.91 8.71 13.82
CA SER A 135 8.23 9.29 13.73
C SER A 135 8.20 10.81 13.60
N LYS A 136 8.96 11.50 14.47
CA LYS A 136 9.14 12.95 14.42
C LYS A 136 10.61 13.28 14.35
N LYS A 137 11.03 14.00 13.30
CA LYS A 137 12.43 14.39 13.05
C LYS A 137 13.42 13.20 13.11
N GLY A 138 13.01 12.03 12.64
CA GLY A 138 13.84 10.82 12.61
C GLY A 138 13.90 10.04 13.92
N VAL A 139 13.25 10.53 14.99
CA VAL A 139 13.05 9.78 16.23
C VAL A 139 11.76 8.99 16.08
N VAL A 140 11.82 7.67 16.28
CA VAL A 140 10.66 6.78 16.24
C VAL A 140 10.14 6.61 17.67
N ASP A 141 8.82 6.60 17.82
CA ASP A 141 8.17 6.38 19.11
C ASP A 141 8.41 4.93 19.59
N ASN A 142 8.74 4.76 20.87
CA ASN A 142 9.02 3.46 21.48
C ASN A 142 7.86 2.48 21.38
N ILE A 143 6.64 2.96 21.11
CA ILE A 143 5.46 2.12 20.96
C ILE A 143 5.66 1.00 19.93
N VAL A 144 6.41 1.24 18.84
CA VAL A 144 6.67 0.23 17.81
C VAL A 144 7.37 -1.02 18.34
N GLY A 145 8.00 -0.91 19.52
CA GLY A 145 8.71 -1.96 20.22
C GLY A 145 7.84 -3.00 20.92
N PHE A 146 6.52 -2.83 20.99
CA PHE A 146 5.66 -3.69 21.82
C PHE A 146 4.92 -4.79 21.07
N TYR A 147 5.03 -4.89 19.74
CA TYR A 147 4.18 -5.77 18.93
C TYR A 147 4.94 -7.01 18.42
N GLY A 148 4.28 -8.17 18.46
CA GLY A 148 4.80 -9.41 17.87
C GLY A 148 4.61 -9.51 16.36
N GLN A 149 3.62 -8.77 15.84
CA GLN A 149 3.31 -8.73 14.42
C GLN A 149 3.24 -7.29 13.91
N LEU A 150 3.83 -7.08 12.74
CA LEU A 150 3.78 -5.83 11.98
C LEU A 150 3.11 -6.10 10.63
N VAL A 151 2.08 -5.35 10.31
CA VAL A 151 1.49 -5.30 8.97
C VAL A 151 1.78 -3.93 8.38
N VAL A 152 2.36 -3.86 7.18
CA VAL A 152 2.59 -2.59 6.49
C VAL A 152 1.73 -2.56 5.23
N ASP A 153 0.70 -1.73 5.26
CA ASP A 153 -0.17 -1.50 4.12
C ASP A 153 0.47 -0.53 3.12
N GLU A 154 0.25 -0.78 1.83
CA GLU A 154 0.95 -0.12 0.73
C GLU A 154 2.47 -0.04 0.98
N CYS A 155 3.07 -1.21 1.27
CA CYS A 155 4.47 -1.33 1.71
C CYS A 155 5.48 -0.82 0.69
N HIS A 156 5.07 -0.54 -0.55
CA HIS A 156 5.89 0.16 -1.54
C HIS A 156 6.32 1.57 -1.10
N HIS A 157 5.67 2.15 -0.10
CA HIS A 157 6.08 3.40 0.54
C HIS A 157 7.24 3.25 1.53
N ILE A 158 7.57 2.04 2.00
CA ILE A 158 8.69 1.81 2.95
C ILE A 158 10.03 2.31 2.40
N SER A 159 10.22 2.33 1.08
CA SER A 159 11.43 2.85 0.45
C SER A 159 11.76 4.30 0.83
N ALA A 160 10.81 5.07 1.36
CA ALA A 160 11.09 6.37 1.96
C ALA A 160 11.80 6.23 3.32
N ARG A 161 12.88 6.98 3.53
CA ARG A 161 13.69 6.91 4.77
C ARG A 161 12.87 7.04 6.06
N SER A 162 11.91 7.98 6.10
CA SER A 162 11.07 8.20 7.29
C SER A 162 10.14 7.02 7.60
N PHE A 163 9.85 6.17 6.62
CA PHE A 163 8.98 5.00 6.76
C PHE A 163 9.83 3.77 7.11
N GLU A 164 10.97 3.62 6.43
CA GLU A 164 11.94 2.56 6.70
C GLU A 164 12.38 2.52 8.17
N ILE A 165 12.67 3.67 8.78
CA ILE A 165 13.13 3.72 10.18
C ILE A 165 12.08 3.16 11.16
N VAL A 166 10.79 3.34 10.87
CA VAL A 166 9.70 2.83 11.73
C VAL A 166 9.62 1.31 11.62
N ALA A 167 9.59 0.78 10.40
CA ALA A 167 9.57 -0.66 10.16
C ALA A 167 10.83 -1.36 10.70
N ARG A 168 12.00 -0.74 10.51
CA ARG A 168 13.28 -1.25 11.00
C ARG A 168 13.34 -1.35 12.52
N GLN A 169 12.80 -0.36 13.24
CA GLN A 169 12.83 -0.33 14.71
C GLN A 169 11.77 -1.20 15.39
N CYS A 170 10.76 -1.67 14.65
CA CYS A 170 9.78 -2.62 15.19
C CYS A 170 10.42 -4.02 15.30
N PRO A 171 10.60 -4.62 16.49
CA PRO A 171 11.28 -5.90 16.65
C PRO A 171 10.40 -7.12 16.31
N ALA A 172 9.18 -6.90 15.82
CA ALA A 172 8.20 -7.94 15.52
C ALA A 172 8.81 -9.15 14.79
N LYS A 173 8.53 -10.34 15.30
CA LYS A 173 8.89 -11.60 14.66
C LYS A 173 8.17 -11.76 13.33
N TYR A 174 6.87 -11.43 13.32
CA TYR A 174 6.02 -11.56 12.15
C TYR A 174 5.92 -10.24 11.41
N VAL A 175 6.24 -10.20 10.11
CA VAL A 175 6.16 -8.97 9.31
C VAL A 175 5.49 -9.24 7.97
N THR A 176 4.41 -8.55 7.68
CA THR A 176 3.67 -8.70 6.43
C THR A 176 3.61 -7.39 5.68
N GLY A 177 4.18 -7.34 4.48
CA GLY A 177 4.00 -6.24 3.54
C GLY A 177 2.80 -6.50 2.62
N LEU A 178 1.93 -5.51 2.43
CA LEU A 178 0.82 -5.57 1.50
C LEU A 178 1.03 -4.51 0.42
N SER A 179 1.03 -4.88 -0.85
CA SER A 179 1.10 -3.90 -1.94
C SER A 179 0.43 -4.42 -3.21
N ALA A 180 -0.06 -3.52 -4.06
CA ALA A 180 -0.41 -3.87 -5.43
C ALA A 180 0.83 -4.04 -6.31
N THR A 181 1.85 -3.22 -6.08
CA THR A 181 3.08 -3.19 -6.86
C THR A 181 4.28 -3.19 -5.94
N VAL A 182 5.20 -4.14 -6.14
CA VAL A 182 6.48 -4.17 -5.40
C VAL A 182 7.60 -3.51 -6.19
N THR A 183 7.48 -3.38 -7.51
CA THR A 183 8.48 -2.72 -8.36
C THR A 183 8.30 -1.21 -8.33
N ARG A 184 9.39 -0.48 -8.14
CA ARG A 184 9.43 0.99 -8.19
C ARG A 184 10.30 1.48 -9.34
N LYS A 185 9.89 2.58 -9.98
CA LYS A 185 10.64 3.23 -11.07
C LYS A 185 12.00 3.80 -10.64
N ASP A 186 12.15 4.13 -9.37
CA ASP A 186 13.39 4.69 -8.79
C ASP A 186 14.39 3.62 -8.33
N GLY A 187 14.09 2.32 -8.51
CA GLY A 187 14.99 1.23 -8.14
C GLY A 187 15.06 0.91 -6.64
N HIS A 188 14.39 1.66 -5.76
CA HIS A 188 14.49 1.47 -4.30
C HIS A 188 13.56 0.38 -3.71
N HIS A 189 12.97 -0.45 -4.56
CA HIS A 189 12.13 -1.56 -4.13
C HIS A 189 12.83 -2.63 -3.26
N PRO A 190 14.16 -2.88 -3.35
CA PRO A 190 14.83 -3.83 -2.46
C PRO A 190 14.68 -3.50 -0.97
N ILE A 191 14.47 -2.22 -0.61
CA ILE A 191 14.23 -1.79 0.77
C ILE A 191 12.95 -2.44 1.33
N ILE A 192 11.94 -2.66 0.49
CA ILE A 192 10.72 -3.37 0.89
C ILE A 192 11.08 -4.78 1.35
N PHE A 193 11.89 -5.49 0.56
CA PHE A 193 12.27 -6.87 0.86
C PHE A 193 13.20 -6.96 2.06
N MET A 194 14.11 -6.00 2.24
CA MET A 194 14.97 -5.88 3.41
C MET A 194 14.18 -5.78 4.73
N GLN A 195 13.01 -5.13 4.72
CA GLN A 195 12.20 -4.92 5.93
C GLN A 195 11.05 -5.93 6.09
N CYS A 196 10.34 -6.23 5.00
CA CYS A 196 9.16 -7.10 5.01
C CYS A 196 9.44 -8.55 4.59
N GLY A 197 10.62 -8.87 4.06
CA GLY A 197 10.93 -10.16 3.46
C GLY A 197 10.57 -10.24 1.96
N PRO A 198 10.89 -11.35 1.29
CA PRO A 198 10.64 -11.52 -0.14
C PRO A 198 9.14 -11.63 -0.45
N VAL A 199 8.78 -11.54 -1.73
CA VAL A 199 7.41 -11.81 -2.17
C VAL A 199 7.12 -13.29 -1.96
N ARG A 200 6.15 -13.61 -1.08
CA ARG A 200 5.73 -15.01 -0.83
C ARG A 200 4.52 -15.41 -1.65
N TYR A 201 3.73 -14.43 -2.07
CA TYR A 201 2.60 -14.65 -2.95
C TYR A 201 2.38 -13.45 -3.86
N GLN A 202 2.26 -13.72 -5.17
CA GLN A 202 1.99 -12.71 -6.18
C GLN A 202 0.78 -13.13 -7.01
N VAL A 203 -0.20 -12.24 -7.08
CA VAL A 203 -1.34 -12.45 -7.98
C VAL A 203 -1.01 -11.90 -9.36
N ASP A 204 -1.16 -12.73 -10.38
CA ASP A 204 -1.04 -12.32 -11.77
C ASP A 204 -2.22 -11.40 -12.14
N GLU A 205 -1.91 -10.13 -12.44
CA GLU A 205 -2.89 -9.12 -12.82
C GLU A 205 -3.71 -9.53 -14.05
N ARG A 206 -3.13 -10.30 -14.99
CA ARG A 206 -3.81 -10.75 -16.21
C ARG A 206 -4.85 -11.83 -15.92
N LYS A 207 -4.53 -12.77 -15.04
CA LYS A 207 -5.48 -13.80 -14.57
C LYS A 207 -6.64 -13.16 -13.81
N GLN A 208 -6.35 -12.19 -12.95
CA GLN A 208 -7.40 -11.44 -12.26
C GLN A 208 -8.27 -10.62 -13.20
N ALA A 209 -7.70 -10.01 -14.25
CA ALA A 209 -8.46 -9.22 -15.21
C ALA A 209 -9.42 -10.08 -16.06
N THR A 210 -9.07 -11.34 -16.31
CA THR A 210 -9.89 -12.30 -17.08
C THR A 210 -11.04 -12.89 -16.27
N GLU A 211 -10.91 -13.00 -14.94
CA GLU A 211 -11.97 -13.45 -14.03
C GLU A 211 -12.99 -12.36 -13.66
N ARG A 212 -12.72 -11.08 -13.98
CA ARG A 212 -13.67 -10.00 -13.68
C ARG A 212 -14.92 -10.14 -14.55
N PRO A 213 -16.14 -9.95 -13.99
CA PRO A 213 -17.38 -10.09 -14.74
C PRO A 213 -17.62 -8.95 -15.76
N PHE A 214 -16.63 -8.09 -16.01
CA PHE A 214 -16.72 -6.94 -16.90
C PHE A 214 -15.45 -6.75 -17.72
N LYS A 215 -15.62 -6.34 -18.99
CA LYS A 215 -14.52 -6.07 -19.92
C LYS A 215 -13.96 -4.67 -19.68
N HIS A 216 -12.65 -4.58 -19.42
CA HIS A 216 -11.94 -3.30 -19.46
C HIS A 216 -11.62 -2.94 -20.91
N ARG A 217 -12.03 -1.75 -21.34
CA ARG A 217 -11.67 -1.21 -22.66
C ARG A 217 -10.84 0.04 -22.48
N VAL A 218 -9.62 0.02 -23.01
CA VAL A 218 -8.79 1.22 -23.11
C VAL A 218 -9.11 1.90 -24.44
N ILE A 219 -9.62 3.12 -24.39
CA ILE A 219 -9.90 3.95 -25.57
C ILE A 219 -8.92 5.13 -25.51
N VAL A 220 -7.94 5.11 -26.41
CA VAL A 220 -6.96 6.20 -26.49
C VAL A 220 -7.57 7.36 -27.28
N ARG A 221 -7.58 8.55 -26.67
CA ARG A 221 -8.01 9.80 -27.31
C ARG A 221 -6.79 10.64 -27.65
N ASN A 222 -6.33 10.56 -28.90
CA ASN A 222 -5.22 11.38 -29.38
C ASN A 222 -5.67 12.84 -29.52
N THR A 223 -4.98 13.75 -28.85
CA THR A 223 -5.21 15.20 -28.97
C THR A 223 -4.33 15.77 -30.08
N ARG A 224 -4.73 16.92 -30.65
CA ARG A 224 -3.91 17.67 -31.61
C ARG A 224 -3.08 18.77 -30.93
N PHE A 225 -2.89 18.67 -29.61
CA PHE A 225 -2.12 19.64 -28.84
C PHE A 225 -0.71 19.76 -29.43
N GLN A 226 -0.30 20.99 -29.70
CA GLN A 226 1.05 21.33 -30.12
C GLN A 226 1.48 22.53 -29.30
N LEU A 227 2.72 22.49 -28.79
CA LEU A 227 3.35 23.66 -28.24
C LEU A 227 3.81 24.54 -29.40
N ASP A 228 3.58 25.84 -29.30
CA ASP A 228 4.21 26.79 -30.21
C ASP A 228 5.73 26.63 -30.10
N ALA A 229 6.38 26.43 -31.24
CA ALA A 229 7.79 26.04 -31.26
C ALA A 229 8.68 27.16 -30.70
N PRO A 230 9.51 26.90 -29.69
CA PRO A 230 10.57 27.80 -29.28
C PRO A 230 11.73 27.68 -30.29
N VAL A 231 12.58 28.70 -30.34
CA VAL A 231 13.75 28.73 -31.21
C VAL A 231 14.77 27.62 -30.85
N ASN A 232 14.72 27.07 -29.63
CA ASN A 232 15.53 25.94 -29.16
C ASN A 232 14.68 24.88 -28.42
N LYS A 233 14.95 23.59 -28.69
CA LYS A 233 14.22 22.43 -28.12
C LYS A 233 14.38 22.23 -26.61
N ASP A 234 15.35 22.86 -25.98
CA ASP A 234 15.69 22.71 -24.55
C ASP A 234 15.06 23.79 -23.64
N ASP A 235 14.29 24.74 -24.19
CA ASP A 235 13.82 25.92 -23.45
C ASP A 235 12.53 25.72 -22.65
N PHE A 236 11.75 24.65 -22.89
CA PHE A 236 10.54 24.43 -22.11
C PHE A 236 10.79 23.63 -20.85
N SER A 237 10.54 24.28 -19.72
CA SER A 237 10.33 23.58 -18.47
C SER A 237 9.08 22.68 -18.58
N ILE A 238 9.11 21.53 -17.90
CA ILE A 238 7.93 20.65 -17.78
C ILE A 238 6.70 21.40 -17.23
N HIS A 239 6.93 22.47 -16.45
CA HIS A 239 5.88 23.33 -15.94
C HIS A 239 5.17 24.11 -17.05
N GLU A 240 5.89 24.68 -18.01
CA GLU A 240 5.30 25.41 -19.14
C GLU A 240 4.51 24.48 -20.06
N ILE A 241 5.03 23.28 -20.29
CA ILE A 241 4.33 22.25 -21.06
C ILE A 241 2.99 21.91 -20.41
N TYR A 242 2.98 21.66 -19.10
CA TYR A 242 1.76 21.38 -18.36
C TYR A 242 0.80 22.56 -18.33
N SER A 243 1.29 23.79 -18.18
CA SER A 243 0.47 24.99 -18.24
C SER A 243 -0.18 25.19 -19.61
N ALA A 244 0.55 24.97 -20.69
CA ALA A 244 -0.02 25.02 -22.04
C ALA A 244 -1.07 23.92 -22.26
N LEU A 245 -0.80 22.70 -21.78
CA LEU A 245 -1.70 21.55 -21.90
C LEU A 245 -3.07 21.76 -21.22
N ILE A 246 -3.09 22.41 -20.05
CA ILE A 246 -4.34 22.67 -19.32
C ILE A 246 -5.16 23.80 -19.95
N ASN A 247 -4.52 24.68 -20.72
CA ASN A 247 -5.13 25.81 -21.40
C ASN A 247 -5.49 25.51 -22.87
N ASP A 248 -5.24 24.29 -23.36
CA ASP A 248 -5.65 23.89 -24.72
C ASP A 248 -7.17 23.66 -24.76
N GLU A 249 -7.88 24.65 -25.28
CA GLU A 249 -9.35 24.61 -25.38
C GLU A 249 -9.86 23.44 -26.19
N LYS A 250 -9.21 23.06 -27.30
CA LYS A 250 -9.66 21.94 -28.15
C LYS A 250 -9.61 20.61 -27.40
N ARG A 251 -8.55 20.40 -26.62
CA ARG A 251 -8.38 19.25 -25.74
C ARG A 251 -9.42 19.27 -24.63
N ASN A 252 -9.66 20.41 -24.01
CA ASN A 252 -10.67 20.55 -22.97
C ASN A 252 -12.07 20.27 -23.52
N ASP A 253 -12.41 20.78 -24.71
CA ASP A 253 -13.65 20.46 -25.41
C ASP A 253 -13.82 18.96 -25.64
N MET A 254 -12.76 18.27 -26.07
CA MET A 254 -12.79 16.81 -26.26
C MET A 254 -13.09 16.08 -24.94
N ILE A 255 -12.45 16.50 -23.84
CA ILE A 255 -12.66 15.92 -22.52
C ILE A 255 -14.11 16.13 -22.06
N ILE A 256 -14.61 17.37 -22.16
CA ILE A 256 -15.97 17.74 -21.75
C ILE A 256 -17.01 16.96 -22.57
N ASN A 257 -16.85 16.88 -23.89
CA ASN A 257 -17.76 16.13 -24.75
C ASN A 257 -17.77 14.63 -24.43
N ASP A 258 -16.61 14.04 -24.10
CA ASP A 258 -16.54 12.63 -23.68
C ASP A 258 -17.25 12.40 -22.34
N VAL A 259 -17.16 13.35 -21.40
CA VAL A 259 -17.87 13.31 -20.12
C VAL A 259 -19.37 13.40 -20.33
N ILE A 260 -19.85 14.41 -21.08
CA ILE A 260 -21.28 14.60 -21.39
C ILE A 260 -21.83 13.34 -22.07
N THR A 261 -21.15 12.83 -23.10
CA THR A 261 -21.56 11.59 -23.80
C THR A 261 -21.63 10.38 -22.87
N ALA A 262 -20.75 10.30 -21.85
CA ALA A 262 -20.79 9.23 -20.87
C ALA A 262 -22.00 9.36 -19.93
N VAL A 263 -22.29 10.58 -19.47
CA VAL A 263 -23.45 10.89 -18.61
C VAL A 263 -24.77 10.66 -19.36
N ASP A 264 -24.89 11.11 -20.60
CA ASP A 264 -26.07 10.87 -21.46
C ASP A 264 -26.36 9.38 -21.67
N ARG A 265 -25.30 8.55 -21.60
CA ARG A 265 -25.40 7.08 -21.66
C ARG A 265 -25.61 6.45 -20.28
N ASN A 266 -26.02 7.24 -19.30
CA ASN A 266 -26.27 6.86 -17.91
C ASN A 266 -25.07 6.17 -17.23
N ARG A 267 -23.86 6.65 -17.52
CA ARG A 267 -22.60 6.17 -16.90
C ARG A 267 -22.10 7.17 -15.86
N SER A 268 -21.22 6.71 -14.98
CA SER A 268 -20.56 7.54 -13.95
C SER A 268 -19.10 7.81 -14.32
N PRO A 269 -18.78 8.87 -15.11
CA PRO A 269 -17.41 9.19 -15.46
C PRO A 269 -16.63 9.70 -14.25
N ILE A 270 -15.34 9.35 -14.20
CA ILE A 270 -14.38 9.92 -13.25
C ILE A 270 -13.32 10.66 -14.06
N LEU A 271 -13.17 11.96 -13.79
CA LEU A 271 -12.18 12.81 -14.44
C LEU A 271 -10.99 13.04 -13.50
N LEU A 272 -9.79 12.72 -13.98
CA LEU A 272 -8.55 12.83 -13.21
C LEU A 272 -7.62 13.85 -13.87
N THR A 273 -7.07 14.77 -13.07
CA THR A 273 -6.08 15.77 -13.49
C THR A 273 -5.07 15.99 -12.36
N GLU A 274 -3.83 16.31 -12.71
CA GLU A 274 -2.76 16.57 -11.74
C GLU A 274 -2.71 18.04 -11.27
N ARG A 275 -3.43 18.94 -11.95
CA ARG A 275 -3.44 20.39 -11.69
C ARG A 275 -4.78 20.84 -11.11
N LYS A 276 -4.72 21.62 -10.03
CA LYS A 276 -5.91 22.18 -9.39
C LYS A 276 -6.62 23.19 -10.28
N GLU A 277 -5.90 24.05 -11.01
CA GLU A 277 -6.54 25.06 -11.88
C GLU A 277 -7.34 24.39 -13.00
N HIS A 278 -6.80 23.33 -13.61
CA HIS A 278 -7.50 22.56 -14.64
C HIS A 278 -8.75 21.88 -14.10
N LEU A 279 -8.72 21.39 -12.85
CA LEU A 279 -9.90 20.81 -12.21
C LEU A 279 -11.01 21.85 -12.06
N THR A 280 -10.66 23.07 -11.61
CA THR A 280 -11.61 24.18 -11.48
C THR A 280 -12.21 24.54 -12.84
N LEU A 281 -11.38 24.71 -13.87
CA LEU A 281 -11.80 25.02 -15.23
C LEU A 281 -12.79 23.97 -15.77
N LEU A 282 -12.45 22.68 -15.65
CA LEU A 282 -13.30 21.59 -16.12
C LEU A 282 -14.61 21.51 -15.32
N ALA A 283 -14.57 21.74 -14.01
CA ALA A 283 -15.77 21.75 -13.16
C ALA A 283 -16.72 22.90 -13.52
N GLU A 284 -16.20 24.11 -13.71
CA GLU A 284 -16.98 25.27 -14.17
C GLU A 284 -17.63 25.00 -15.52
N ARG A 285 -16.86 24.48 -16.49
CA ARG A 285 -17.37 24.12 -17.82
C ARG A 285 -18.39 22.98 -17.80
N LEU A 286 -18.33 22.06 -16.84
CA LEU A 286 -19.34 21.00 -16.71
C LEU A 286 -20.58 21.46 -15.95
N SER A 287 -20.45 22.44 -15.06
CA SER A 287 -21.58 22.97 -14.27
C SER A 287 -22.63 23.71 -15.10
N THR A 288 -22.30 24.09 -16.33
CA THR A 288 -23.22 24.73 -17.28
C THR A 288 -24.13 23.75 -18.02
N PHE A 289 -23.97 22.44 -17.80
CA PHE A 289 -24.76 21.37 -18.40
C PHE A 289 -25.55 20.63 -17.33
#